data_AF-A0A7J2QYY2-F1
#
_entry.id   AF-A0A7J2QYY2-F1
#
_cell.length_a   1.000
_cell.length_b   1.000
_cell.length_c   1.000
_cell.angle_alpha   90.00
_cell.angle_beta   90.00
_cell.angle_gamma   90.00
#
_symmetry.space_group_name_H-M   'P 1'
#
loop_
_entity.id
_entity.type
_entity.pdbx_description
1 polymer ?
#
loop_
_entity_poly.entity_id
_entity_poly.type
_entity_poly.pdbx_seq_one_letter_code
_entity_poly.pdbx_strand_id
1 'polypeptide(L)'
;MFFKKINNAALWKKIQKLRELIKLEKYFKKRACWNCKKDLNIYDFISDNINFTPEYVLKLWQTQILQFHCCECFKYLKIHELKKIEQELNTRECLFCKTPIDLYKFTKINDYLKIHEIRLLWLNINFKIFCDNLCERKYYKTYYEFLSKKKLKKQSKLRRVL
;
A
#
# COMPACT_ATOMS: atom_id res chain seq x y z
N MET A 1 3.94 -3.45 9.80
CA MET A 1 4.10 -4.72 9.05
C MET A 1 2.97 -5.63 9.51
N PHE A 2 1.80 -5.51 8.91
CA PHE A 2 0.72 -6.48 9.13
C PHE A 2 0.92 -7.61 8.13
N PHE A 3 1.22 -8.80 8.64
CA PHE A 3 0.96 -10.02 7.88
C PHE A 3 -0.55 -10.02 7.63
N LYS A 4 -1.00 -9.81 6.37
CA LYS A 4 -2.34 -10.27 5.97
C LYS A 4 -2.49 -11.67 6.57
N LYS A 5 -3.61 -12.00 7.21
CA LYS A 5 -3.92 -13.39 7.57
C LYS A 5 -3.88 -14.18 6.27
N ILE A 6 -2.71 -14.70 5.93
CA ILE A 6 -2.51 -15.53 4.77
C ILE A 6 -3.36 -16.75 5.06
N ASN A 7 -4.24 -17.10 4.14
CA ASN A 7 -4.81 -18.43 4.16
C ASN A 7 -3.66 -19.39 3.91
N ASN A 8 -3.04 -19.87 5.00
CA ASN A 8 -1.82 -20.65 4.96
C ASN A 8 -1.98 -21.87 4.04
N ALA A 9 -3.18 -22.47 3.99
CA ALA A 9 -3.48 -23.58 3.10
C ALA A 9 -3.37 -23.20 1.61
N ALA A 10 -3.85 -22.01 1.22
CA ALA A 10 -3.76 -21.54 -0.16
C ALA A 10 -2.31 -21.23 -0.57
N LEU A 11 -1.53 -20.62 0.33
CA LEU A 11 -0.10 -20.37 0.09
C LEU A 11 0.67 -21.68 -0.05
N TRP A 12 0.43 -22.66 0.84
CA TRP A 12 1.07 -23.97 0.78
C TRP A 12 0.78 -24.72 -0.52
N LYS A 13 -0.47 -24.68 -1.01
CA LYS A 13 -0.81 -25.25 -2.33
C LYS A 13 -0.01 -24.60 -3.46
N LYS A 14 0.15 -23.28 -3.43
CA LYS A 14 0.95 -22.55 -4.43
C LYS A 14 2.44 -22.89 -4.34
N ILE A 15 3.00 -22.98 -3.14
CA ILE A 15 4.39 -23.40 -2.92
C ILE A 15 4.61 -24.81 -3.44
N GLN A 16 3.70 -25.74 -3.17
CA GLN A 16 3.83 -27.12 -3.64
C GLN A 16 3.79 -27.19 -5.17
N LYS A 17 2.85 -26.49 -5.81
CA LYS A 17 2.82 -26.42 -7.29
C LYS A 17 4.11 -25.81 -7.86
N LEU A 18 4.62 -24.75 -7.23
CA LEU A 18 5.87 -24.11 -7.64
C LEU A 18 7.06 -25.07 -7.52
N ARG A 19 7.13 -25.90 -6.46
CA ARG A 19 8.17 -26.92 -6.31
C ARG A 19 8.16 -27.91 -7.47
N GLU A 20 6.99 -28.41 -7.86
CA GLU A 20 6.88 -29.32 -8.99
C GLU A 20 7.29 -28.66 -10.31
N LEU A 21 6.91 -27.40 -10.54
CA LEU A 21 7.36 -26.65 -11.72
C LEU A 21 8.87 -26.44 -11.75
N ILE A 22 9.50 -26.15 -10.60
CA ILE A 22 10.95 -25.97 -10.51
C ILE A 22 11.71 -27.27 -10.83
N LYS A 23 11.20 -28.43 -10.39
CA LYS A 23 11.82 -29.74 -10.71
C LYS A 23 11.84 -30.02 -12.22
N LEU A 24 10.83 -29.55 -12.94
CA LEU A 24 10.72 -29.69 -14.39
C LEU A 24 11.61 -28.69 -15.15
N GLU A 25 12.08 -27.63 -14.48
CA GLU A 25 12.90 -26.58 -15.08
C GLU A 25 14.39 -26.96 -15.06
N LYS A 26 14.89 -27.42 -16.22
CA LYS A 26 16.28 -27.89 -16.37
C LYS A 26 17.33 -26.83 -15.99
N TYR A 27 17.03 -25.56 -16.19
CA TYR A 27 17.97 -24.45 -15.97
C TYR A 27 17.44 -23.44 -14.95
N PHE A 28 17.03 -23.93 -13.78
CA PHE A 28 16.54 -23.07 -12.72
C PHE A 28 17.62 -22.09 -12.21
N LYS A 29 17.45 -20.78 -12.49
CA LYS A 29 18.35 -19.74 -12.01
C LYS A 29 18.27 -19.55 -10.49
N LYS A 30 19.41 -19.67 -9.82
CA LYS A 30 19.60 -19.08 -8.48
C LYS A 30 19.67 -17.56 -8.61
N ARG A 31 19.07 -16.85 -7.67
CA ARG A 31 19.10 -15.38 -7.63
C ARG A 31 19.72 -14.93 -6.33
N ALA A 32 20.46 -13.83 -6.41
CA ALA A 32 20.96 -13.09 -5.27
C ALA A 32 20.37 -11.68 -5.29
N CYS A 33 20.34 -11.04 -4.13
CA CYS A 33 19.97 -9.65 -4.00
C CYS A 33 20.89 -8.80 -4.88
N TRP A 34 20.28 -7.95 -5.71
CA TRP A 34 21.02 -7.06 -6.58
C TRP A 34 22.02 -6.17 -5.82
N ASN A 35 21.61 -5.68 -4.64
CA ASN A 35 22.39 -4.78 -3.80
C ASN A 35 23.41 -5.52 -2.91
N CYS A 36 22.97 -6.36 -1.96
CA CYS A 36 23.87 -6.97 -0.97
C CYS A 36 24.39 -8.37 -1.33
N LYS A 37 24.03 -8.90 -2.51
CA LYS A 37 24.43 -10.23 -3.00
C LYS A 37 24.00 -11.43 -2.14
N LYS A 38 23.19 -11.22 -1.10
CA LYS A 38 22.56 -12.30 -0.31
C LYS A 38 21.70 -13.18 -1.21
N ASP A 39 21.84 -14.50 -1.08
CA ASP A 39 21.00 -15.45 -1.80
C ASP A 39 19.51 -15.25 -1.49
N LEU A 40 18.69 -15.36 -2.53
CA LEU A 40 17.24 -15.17 -2.45
C LEU A 40 16.52 -16.49 -2.65
N ASN A 41 15.43 -16.64 -1.90
CA ASN A 41 14.54 -17.77 -1.99
C ASN A 41 13.27 -17.40 -2.76
N ILE A 42 12.97 -18.13 -3.83
CA ILE A 42 11.75 -17.92 -4.63
C ILE A 42 10.47 -18.12 -3.80
N TYR A 43 10.52 -18.90 -2.71
CA TYR A 43 9.39 -19.10 -1.82
C TYR A 43 9.04 -17.85 -1.00
N ASP A 44 10.02 -17.00 -0.71
CA ASP A 44 9.76 -15.70 -0.08
C ASP A 44 9.07 -14.77 -1.10
N PHE A 45 9.54 -14.83 -2.36
CA PHE A 45 8.98 -14.03 -3.44
C PHE A 45 7.51 -14.37 -3.75
N ILE A 46 7.12 -15.65 -3.75
CA ILE A 46 5.69 -16.03 -3.91
C ILE A 46 4.84 -15.63 -2.71
N SER A 47 5.41 -15.63 -1.50
CA SER A 47 4.72 -15.23 -0.27
C SER A 47 4.35 -13.75 -0.31
N ASP A 48 5.27 -12.90 -0.79
CA ASP A 48 5.04 -11.47 -0.99
C ASP A 48 4.11 -11.18 -2.19
N ASN A 49 4.04 -12.09 -3.17
CA ASN A 49 3.26 -11.94 -4.40
C ASN A 49 2.12 -12.96 -4.50
N ILE A 50 1.39 -13.16 -3.40
CA ILE A 50 0.36 -14.20 -3.28
C ILE A 50 -0.75 -14.12 -4.34
N ASN A 51 -0.95 -12.98 -4.99
CA ASN A 51 -1.96 -12.82 -6.03
C ASN A 51 -1.55 -13.46 -7.37
N PHE A 52 -0.26 -13.74 -7.57
CA PHE A 52 0.23 -14.35 -8.81
C PHE A 52 0.09 -15.87 -8.80
N THR A 53 0.03 -16.44 -9.99
CA THR A 53 0.06 -17.89 -10.18
C THR A 53 1.50 -18.40 -10.04
N PRO A 54 1.71 -19.66 -9.59
CA PRO A 54 3.05 -20.25 -9.52
C PRO A 54 3.84 -20.19 -10.84
N GLU A 55 3.17 -20.39 -11.97
CA GLU A 55 3.76 -20.34 -13.31
C GLU A 55 4.28 -18.93 -13.63
N TYR A 56 3.48 -17.91 -13.31
CA TYR A 56 3.86 -16.53 -13.55
C TYR A 56 5.02 -16.12 -12.63
N VAL A 57 5.00 -16.54 -11.38
CA VAL A 57 6.11 -16.32 -10.44
C VAL A 57 7.41 -16.94 -10.95
N LEU A 58 7.37 -18.19 -11.43
CA LEU A 58 8.54 -18.84 -12.02
C LEU A 58 9.04 -18.08 -13.26
N LYS A 59 8.14 -17.65 -14.15
CA LYS A 59 8.48 -16.84 -15.33
C LYS A 59 9.19 -15.54 -14.95
N LEU A 60 8.67 -14.81 -13.96
CA LEU A 60 9.30 -13.60 -13.44
C LEU A 60 10.69 -13.92 -12.87
N TRP A 61 10.80 -14.98 -12.07
CA TRP A 61 12.07 -15.39 -11.47
C TRP A 61 13.15 -15.73 -12.51
N GLN A 62 12.77 -16.31 -13.65
CA GLN A 62 13.71 -16.65 -14.73
C GLN A 62 14.08 -15.44 -15.62
N THR A 63 13.34 -14.33 -15.54
CA THR A 63 13.51 -13.15 -16.41
C THR A 63 14.78 -12.37 -16.09
N GLN A 64 15.65 -12.10 -17.07
CA GLN A 64 16.94 -11.40 -16.85
C GLN A 64 16.79 -9.92 -16.47
N ILE A 65 15.71 -9.28 -16.90
CA ILE A 65 15.48 -7.83 -16.75
C ILE A 65 15.17 -7.45 -15.29
N LEU A 66 14.61 -8.38 -14.50
CA LEU A 66 14.17 -8.08 -13.15
C LEU A 66 15.32 -8.12 -12.13
N GLN A 67 15.43 -7.03 -11.37
CA GLN A 67 16.32 -6.94 -10.22
C GLN A 67 15.57 -7.34 -8.95
N PHE A 68 16.07 -8.37 -8.28
CA PHE A 68 15.49 -8.85 -7.02
C PHE A 68 16.25 -8.27 -5.83
N HIS A 69 15.53 -7.87 -4.80
CA HIS A 69 16.09 -7.30 -3.57
C HIS A 69 15.68 -8.15 -2.37
N CYS A 70 16.60 -8.38 -1.43
CA CYS A 70 16.23 -8.98 -0.15
C CYS A 70 15.35 -8.00 0.64
N CYS A 71 14.64 -8.49 1.65
CA CYS A 71 13.70 -7.70 2.45
C CYS A 71 14.32 -6.43 3.05
N GLU A 72 15.58 -6.48 3.49
CA GLU A 72 16.29 -5.32 4.03
C GLU A 72 16.60 -4.28 2.95
N CYS A 73 17.20 -4.69 1.84
CA CYS A 73 17.49 -3.77 0.74
C CYS A 73 16.21 -3.16 0.16
N PHE A 74 15.12 -3.94 0.08
CA PHE A 74 13.82 -3.43 -0.33
C PHE A 74 13.24 -2.39 0.65
N LYS A 75 13.39 -2.62 1.97
CA LYS A 75 13.01 -1.63 2.99
C LYS A 75 13.80 -0.32 2.81
N TYR A 76 15.11 -0.40 2.58
CA TYR A 76 15.94 0.78 2.34
C TYR A 76 15.52 1.55 1.08
N LEU A 77 15.26 0.84 -0.03
CA LEU A 77 14.72 1.46 -1.25
C LEU A 77 13.40 2.18 -0.99
N LYS A 78 12.47 1.55 -0.27
CA LYS A 78 11.20 2.17 0.10
C LYS A 78 11.41 3.42 0.96
N ILE A 79 12.33 3.39 1.92
CA ILE A 79 12.66 4.56 2.75
C ILE A 79 13.25 5.70 1.90
N HIS A 80 14.17 5.40 0.98
CA HIS A 80 14.74 6.42 0.09
C HIS A 80 13.68 7.10 -0.78
N GLU A 81 12.76 6.32 -1.34
CA GLU A 81 11.66 6.86 -2.12
C GLU A 81 10.69 7.71 -1.28
N LEU A 82 10.41 7.29 -0.04
CA LEU A 82 9.62 8.11 0.89
C LEU A 82 10.33 9.41 1.25
N LYS A 83 11.65 9.38 1.48
CA LYS A 83 12.45 10.59 1.72
C LYS A 83 12.36 11.59 0.58
N LYS A 84 12.36 11.14 -0.68
CA LYS A 84 12.17 12.02 -1.84
C LYS A 84 10.82 12.72 -1.81
N ILE A 85 9.75 12.00 -1.43
CA ILE A 85 8.40 12.59 -1.29
C ILE A 85 8.34 13.55 -0.11
N GLU A 86 8.97 13.21 1.01
CA GLU A 86 9.06 14.04 2.22
C GLU A 86 9.78 15.36 1.95
N GLN A 87 10.82 15.36 1.13
CA GLN A 87 11.55 16.56 0.71
C GLN A 87 10.66 17.55 -0.07
N GLU A 88 9.63 17.06 -0.79
CA GLU A 88 8.68 17.90 -1.50
C GLU A 88 7.57 18.44 -0.59
N LEU A 89 7.11 17.63 0.37
CA LEU A 89 6.11 18.03 1.35
C LEU A 89 6.29 17.23 2.64
N ASN A 90 6.85 17.88 3.66
CA ASN A 90 7.24 17.21 4.90
C ASN A 90 6.03 16.85 5.76
N THR A 91 5.14 17.81 5.98
CA THR A 91 3.98 17.67 6.85
C THR A 91 2.71 18.16 6.18
N ARG A 92 1.59 17.57 6.59
CA ARG A 92 0.24 18.02 6.25
C ARG A 92 -0.64 17.96 7.50
N GLU A 93 -1.76 18.66 7.51
CA GLU A 93 -2.64 18.68 8.66
C GLU A 93 -3.81 17.71 8.52
N CYS A 94 -4.20 17.08 9.64
CA CYS A 94 -5.45 16.34 9.72
C CYS A 94 -6.62 17.28 9.39
N LEU A 95 -7.46 16.88 8.44
CA LEU A 95 -8.59 17.70 8.01
C LEU A 95 -9.57 18.00 9.16
N PHE A 96 -9.69 17.08 10.13
CA PHE A 96 -10.61 17.18 11.27
C PHE A 96 -10.01 17.90 12.48
N CYS A 97 -8.94 17.37 13.08
CA CYS A 97 -8.38 17.88 14.34
C CYS A 97 -7.20 18.85 14.16
N LYS A 98 -6.78 19.12 12.91
CA LYS A 98 -5.65 20.01 12.56
C LYS A 98 -4.28 19.58 13.10
N THR A 99 -4.19 18.43 13.75
CA THR A 99 -2.90 17.86 14.16
C THR A 99 -1.99 17.65 12.96
N PRO A 100 -0.70 18.02 13.02
CA PRO A 100 0.26 17.74 11.96
C PRO A 100 0.45 16.21 11.80
N ILE A 101 0.58 15.81 10.55
CA ILE A 101 0.80 14.45 10.09
C ILE A 101 2.05 14.49 9.22
N ASP A 102 3.05 13.70 9.57
CA ASP A 102 4.20 13.45 8.69
C ASP A 102 3.89 12.32 7.68
N LEU A 103 4.69 12.26 6.62
CA LEU A 103 4.54 11.26 5.57
C LEU A 103 4.58 9.82 6.13
N TYR A 104 5.45 9.54 7.11
CA TYR A 104 5.62 8.19 7.64
C TYR A 104 4.38 7.72 8.40
N LYS A 105 3.76 8.58 9.20
CA LYS A 105 2.48 8.31 9.87
C LYS A 105 1.38 8.03 8.85
N PHE A 106 1.29 8.84 7.80
CA PHE A 106 0.34 8.60 6.71
C PHE A 106 0.56 7.26 6.01
N THR A 107 1.82 6.90 5.71
CA THR A 107 2.16 5.62 5.07
C THR A 107 1.88 4.42 5.97
N LYS A 108 1.98 4.59 7.29
CA LYS A 108 1.68 3.55 8.27
C LYS A 108 0.18 3.28 8.37
N ILE A 109 -0.64 4.33 8.29
CA ILE A 109 -2.12 4.21 8.27
C ILE A 109 -2.58 3.61 6.94
N ASN A 110 -1.86 3.91 5.85
CA ASN A 110 -2.17 3.46 4.50
C ASN A 110 -1.12 2.49 3.96
N ASP A 111 -0.79 1.46 4.75
CA ASP A 111 0.30 0.52 4.44
C ASP A 111 0.02 -0.38 3.22
N TYR A 112 -1.23 -0.40 2.76
CA TYR A 112 -1.69 -1.08 1.55
C TYR A 112 -1.33 -0.34 0.25
N LEU A 113 -0.98 0.94 0.31
CA LEU A 113 -0.64 1.74 -0.86
C LEU A 113 0.80 1.49 -1.33
N LYS A 114 0.97 1.49 -2.65
CA LYS A 114 2.28 1.52 -3.31
C LYS A 114 2.89 2.93 -3.23
N ILE A 115 4.20 3.02 -3.40
CA ILE A 115 4.96 4.27 -3.30
C ILE A 115 4.43 5.36 -4.25
N HIS A 116 4.10 5.01 -5.50
CA HIS A 116 3.55 5.98 -6.45
C HIS A 116 2.14 6.47 -6.05
N GLU A 117 1.31 5.61 -5.47
CA GLU A 117 -0.01 5.98 -4.95
C GLU A 117 0.15 6.91 -3.74
N ILE A 118 1.08 6.60 -2.83
CA ILE A 118 1.45 7.47 -1.70
C ILE A 118 1.84 8.85 -2.22
N ARG A 119 2.73 8.93 -3.21
CA ARG A 119 3.17 10.21 -3.80
C ARG A 119 1.99 11.01 -4.34
N LEU A 120 1.13 10.37 -5.14
CA LEU A 120 -0.04 11.02 -5.75
C LEU A 120 -1.03 11.56 -4.71
N LEU A 121 -1.33 10.78 -3.67
CA LEU A 121 -2.27 11.20 -2.62
C LEU A 121 -1.65 12.23 -1.67
N TRP A 122 -0.39 12.05 -1.31
CA TRP A 122 0.31 12.92 -0.36
C TRP A 122 0.53 14.31 -0.93
N LEU A 123 1.04 14.41 -2.16
CA LEU A 123 1.33 15.69 -2.81
C LEU A 123 0.07 16.40 -3.32
N ASN A 124 -1.08 15.71 -3.38
CA ASN A 124 -2.36 16.33 -3.71
C ASN A 124 -2.94 17.05 -2.48
N ILE A 125 -2.81 18.37 -2.44
CA ILE A 125 -3.28 19.24 -1.35
C ILE A 125 -4.80 19.12 -1.12
N ASN A 126 -5.56 18.84 -2.18
CA ASN A 126 -7.03 18.67 -2.12
C ASN A 126 -7.45 17.29 -1.58
N PHE A 127 -6.52 16.32 -1.55
CA PHE A 127 -6.82 15.01 -1.01
C PHE A 127 -7.04 15.10 0.51
N LYS A 128 -8.15 14.55 0.99
CA LYS A 128 -8.52 14.59 2.42
C LYS A 128 -7.66 13.60 3.19
N ILE A 129 -6.92 14.08 4.18
CA ILE A 129 -6.10 13.24 5.05
C ILE A 129 -6.57 13.33 6.50
N PHE A 130 -6.41 12.23 7.24
CA PHE A 130 -6.82 12.12 8.62
C PHE A 130 -5.70 11.46 9.44
N CYS A 131 -5.56 11.85 10.70
CA CYS A 131 -4.52 11.29 11.57
C CYS A 131 -4.84 9.87 12.06
N ASP A 132 -6.11 9.46 11.97
CA ASP A 132 -6.61 8.12 12.27
C ASP A 132 -8.05 7.94 11.73
N ASN A 133 -8.56 6.71 11.83
CA ASN A 133 -9.91 6.34 11.40
C ASN A 133 -11.02 7.02 12.24
N LEU A 134 -10.73 7.45 13.46
CA LEU A 134 -11.71 8.12 14.32
C LEU A 134 -11.98 9.54 13.82
N CYS A 135 -10.93 10.26 13.45
CA CYS A 135 -11.02 11.60 12.86
C CYS A 135 -11.73 11.57 11.51
N GLU A 136 -11.45 10.57 10.67
CA GLU A 136 -12.17 10.37 9.42
C GLU A 136 -13.68 10.17 9.66
N ARG A 137 -14.05 9.26 10.56
CA ARG A 137 -15.46 9.00 10.90
C ARG A 137 -16.15 10.23 11.47
N LYS A 138 -15.49 10.95 12.39
CA LYS A 138 -16.04 12.18 12.98
C LYS A 138 -16.25 13.26 11.92
N TYR A 139 -15.28 13.45 11.03
CA TYR A 139 -15.40 14.41 9.92
C TYR A 139 -16.63 14.12 9.06
N TYR A 140 -16.79 12.89 8.59
CA TYR A 140 -17.92 12.54 7.73
C TYR A 140 -19.26 12.63 8.47
N LYS A 141 -19.31 12.23 9.75
CA LYS A 141 -20.51 12.42 10.59
C LYS A 141 -20.92 13.89 10.65
N THR A 142 -20.00 14.78 11.01
CA THR A 142 -20.27 16.23 11.09
C THR A 142 -20.63 16.82 9.72
N TYR A 143 -19.97 16.37 8.65
CA TYR A 143 -20.27 16.80 7.29
C TYR A 143 -21.69 16.44 6.86
N TYR A 144 -22.15 15.21 7.11
CA TYR A 144 -23.51 14.79 6.79
C TYR A 144 -24.57 15.49 7.65
N GLU A 145 -24.31 15.71 8.94
CA GLU A 145 -25.17 16.51 9.82
C GLU A 145 -25.30 17.97 9.35
N PHE A 146 -24.22 18.54 8.81
CA PHE A 146 -24.26 19.87 8.20
C PHE A 146 -25.12 19.90 6.94
N LEU A 147 -24.95 18.92 6.05
CA LEU A 147 -25.74 18.82 4.82
C LEU A 147 -27.23 18.62 5.09
N SER A 148 -27.61 17.80 6.08
CA SER A 148 -29.01 17.59 6.44
C SER A 148 -29.66 18.87 6.97
N LYS A 149 -28.97 19.62 7.84
CA LYS A 149 -29.43 20.94 8.31
C LYS A 149 -29.59 21.95 7.18
N LYS A 150 -28.67 21.96 6.20
CA LYS A 150 -28.75 22.86 5.04
C LYS A 150 -29.96 22.53 4.15
N LYS A 151 -30.26 21.24 3.96
CA LYS A 151 -31.44 20.78 3.20
C LYS A 151 -32.75 21.21 3.88
N LEU A 152 -32.86 21.06 5.20
CA LEU A 152 -34.02 21.49 5.97
C LEU A 152 -34.25 23.01 5.87
N LYS A 153 -33.18 23.83 5.99
CA LYS A 153 -33.28 25.29 5.83
C LYS A 153 -33.72 25.73 4.42
N LYS A 154 -33.30 25.00 3.37
CA LYS A 154 -33.74 25.27 1.99
C LYS A 154 -35.24 24.96 1.82
N GLN A 155 -35.71 23.84 2.37
CA GLN A 155 -37.12 23.45 2.34
C GLN A 155 -38.02 24.40 3.13
N SER A 156 -37.58 24.88 4.30
CA SER A 156 -38.35 25.85 5.09
C SER A 156 -38.46 27.23 4.44
N LYS A 157 -37.46 27.65 3.64
CA LYS A 157 -37.54 28.90 2.86
C LYS A 157 -38.52 28.79 1.69
N LEU A 158 -38.53 27.66 0.98
CA LEU A 158 -39.47 27.41 -0.11
C LEU A 158 -40.94 27.42 0.36
N ARG A 159 -41.23 26.86 1.54
CA ARG A 159 -42.58 26.87 2.14
C ARG A 159 -43.05 28.23 2.66
N ARG A 160 -42.20 29.24 2.73
CA ARG A 160 -42.57 30.61 3.16
C ARG A 160 -42.81 31.57 1.99
N VAL A 161 -42.53 31.12 0.77
CA VAL A 161 -42.65 31.90 -0.47
C VAL A 161 -43.87 31.43 -1.30
N LEU A 162 -44.46 30.29 -0.93
CA LEU A 162 -45.76 29.79 -1.39
C LEU A 162 -46.82 30.12 -0.34
#